data_AF-A0A180G0H4-F1
#
_entry.id   AF-A0A180G0H4-F1
#
_cell.length_a   1.000
_cell.length_b   1.000
_cell.length_c   1.000
_cell.angle_alpha   90.00
_cell.angle_beta   90.00
_cell.angle_gamma   90.00
#
_symmetry.space_group_name_H-M   'P 1'
#
loop_
_entity.id
_entity.type
_entity.pdbx_description
1 polymer ?
#
loop_
_entity_poly.entity_id
_entity_poly.type
_entity_poly.pdbx_seq_one_letter_code
_entity_poly.pdbx_strand_id
1 'polypeptide(L)'
;WNHPTNAWLRALTYQAGIETMANLTVSRSRGLILAYDMGLGKTLTTLAYILATHDAAVDYHWAEWIHQSAATLVICPLATLSNWEAKIKLHFEANTIPYLVFHGQLRQQCSREHLQSVLVVLTTYKMISESANGSQTSQLTIESLHLRWFRIVMDEAQQVKTFLCFSSQRKKTDVCPLA
;
A
#
# COMPACT_ATOMS: atom_id res chain seq x y z
N TRP A 1 -9.24 -9.73 -15.37
CA TRP A 1 -9.73 -10.86 -14.54
C TRP A 1 -9.98 -12.15 -15.33
N ASN A 2 -10.80 -12.12 -16.40
CA ASN A 2 -11.23 -13.34 -17.13
C ASN A 2 -10.24 -13.88 -18.18
N HIS A 3 -9.06 -13.28 -18.32
CA HIS A 3 -8.05 -13.75 -19.27
C HIS A 3 -7.54 -15.17 -18.92
N PRO A 4 -7.26 -16.06 -19.90
CA PRO A 4 -6.83 -17.43 -19.63
C PRO A 4 -5.56 -17.54 -18.80
N THR A 5 -4.60 -16.63 -18.97
CA THR A 5 -3.34 -16.65 -18.20
C THR A 5 -3.51 -16.31 -16.72
N ASN A 6 -4.65 -15.75 -16.33
CA ASN A 6 -5.01 -15.50 -14.93
C ASN A 6 -5.79 -16.68 -14.30
N ALA A 7 -5.95 -17.81 -15.00
CA ALA A 7 -6.70 -18.96 -14.49
C ALA A 7 -6.12 -19.53 -13.19
N TRP A 8 -4.79 -19.54 -13.04
CA TRP A 8 -4.13 -19.99 -11.83
C TRP A 8 -4.38 -19.04 -10.64
N LEU A 9 -4.47 -17.72 -10.88
CA LEU A 9 -4.83 -16.74 -9.86
C LEU A 9 -6.27 -16.93 -9.40
N ARG A 10 -7.20 -17.20 -10.33
CA ARG A 10 -8.60 -17.51 -9.99
C ARG A 10 -8.72 -18.81 -9.18
N ALA A 11 -7.95 -19.83 -9.54
CA ALA A 11 -7.87 -21.07 -8.77
C ALA A 11 -7.32 -20.81 -7.36
N LEU A 12 -6.30 -19.96 -7.23
CA LEU A 12 -5.73 -19.57 -5.95
C LEU A 12 -6.68 -18.72 -5.10
N THR A 13 -7.45 -17.80 -5.71
CA THR A 13 -8.48 -17.05 -4.97
C THR A 13 -9.62 -17.93 -4.49
N TYR A 14 -10.01 -18.91 -5.28
CA TYR A 14 -11.03 -19.90 -4.89
C TYR A 14 -10.52 -20.79 -3.75
N GLN A 15 -9.31 -21.34 -3.86
CA GLN A 15 -8.69 -22.18 -2.83
C GLN A 15 -8.43 -21.42 -1.52
N ALA A 16 -8.03 -20.14 -1.61
CA ALA A 16 -7.77 -19.30 -0.45
C ALA A 16 -9.04 -18.68 0.16
N GLY A 17 -10.24 -18.97 -0.37
CA GLY A 17 -11.50 -18.39 0.12
C GLY A 17 -11.60 -16.87 -0.05
N ILE A 18 -10.82 -16.31 -0.97
CA ILE A 18 -10.70 -14.85 -1.16
C ILE A 18 -11.99 -14.24 -1.69
N GLU A 19 -12.73 -14.93 -2.56
CA GLU A 19 -14.02 -14.43 -3.07
C GLU A 19 -15.05 -14.32 -1.93
N THR A 20 -15.05 -15.29 -1.01
CA THR A 20 -15.86 -15.24 0.21
C THR A 20 -15.43 -14.09 1.11
N MET A 21 -14.12 -13.88 1.30
CA MET A 21 -13.61 -12.74 2.07
C MET A 21 -13.94 -11.40 1.41
N ALA A 22 -13.80 -11.27 0.09
CA ALA A 22 -14.18 -10.09 -0.66
C ALA A 22 -15.65 -9.75 -0.42
N ASN A 23 -16.55 -10.72 -0.60
CA ASN A 23 -17.98 -10.54 -0.37
C ASN A 23 -18.31 -10.19 1.09
N LEU A 24 -17.59 -10.75 2.07
CA LEU A 24 -17.74 -10.41 3.49
C LEU A 24 -17.22 -9.01 3.86
N THR A 25 -16.24 -8.48 3.11
CA THR A 25 -15.64 -7.16 3.38
C THR A 25 -16.40 -5.99 2.76
N VAL A 26 -17.21 -6.22 1.71
CA VAL A 26 -18.05 -5.19 1.08
C VAL A 26 -19.04 -4.56 2.07
N SER A 27 -19.39 -5.23 3.18
CA SER A 27 -20.46 -4.77 4.09
C SER A 27 -20.01 -4.01 5.36
N ARG A 28 -18.70 -3.82 5.61
CA ARG A 28 -18.23 -3.01 6.77
C ARG A 28 -16.73 -2.80 6.68
N SER A 29 -16.24 -1.59 6.96
CA SER A 29 -14.81 -1.29 7.11
C SER A 29 -14.17 -2.15 8.20
N ARG A 30 -13.64 -3.31 7.81
CA ARG A 30 -12.94 -4.26 8.67
C ARG A 30 -11.51 -4.41 8.16
N GLY A 31 -10.54 -4.22 9.05
CA GLY A 31 -9.15 -4.52 8.76
C GLY A 31 -8.94 -6.04 8.65
N LEU A 32 -7.96 -6.46 7.85
CA LEU A 32 -7.53 -7.84 7.73
C LEU A 32 -6.06 -7.95 8.15
N ILE A 33 -5.74 -8.95 8.97
CA ILE A 33 -4.35 -9.27 9.35
C ILE A 33 -3.97 -10.59 8.66
N LEU A 34 -3.02 -10.52 7.73
CA LEU A 34 -2.40 -11.68 7.11
C LEU A 34 -1.10 -12.01 7.85
N ALA A 35 -1.20 -12.82 8.91
CA ALA A 35 -0.07 -13.20 9.78
C ALA A 35 0.57 -14.55 9.41
N TYR A 36 0.52 -14.95 8.13
CA TYR A 36 1.21 -16.17 7.67
C TYR A 36 2.73 -16.03 7.81
N ASP A 37 3.44 -17.15 7.93
CA ASP A 37 4.90 -17.18 7.91
C ASP A 37 5.50 -16.57 6.62
N MET A 38 6.73 -16.08 6.73
CA MET A 38 7.49 -15.56 5.59
C MET A 38 7.68 -16.68 4.55
N GLY A 39 7.41 -16.39 3.26
CA GLY A 39 7.51 -17.37 2.18
C GLY A 39 6.18 -18.01 1.74
N LEU A 40 5.11 -17.90 2.52
CA LEU A 40 3.79 -18.48 2.19
C LEU A 40 2.95 -17.67 1.18
N GLY A 41 3.60 -16.90 0.30
CA GLY A 41 2.89 -16.24 -0.80
C GLY A 41 2.00 -15.05 -0.43
N LYS A 42 2.06 -14.51 0.80
CA LYS A 42 1.25 -13.35 1.26
C LYS A 42 1.16 -12.20 0.25
N THR A 43 2.27 -11.84 -0.38
CA THR A 43 2.30 -10.80 -1.41
C THR A 43 1.39 -11.14 -2.60
N LEU A 44 1.46 -12.37 -3.10
CA LEU A 44 0.62 -12.82 -4.22
C LEU A 44 -0.85 -12.89 -3.82
N THR A 45 -1.14 -13.39 -2.61
CA THR A 45 -2.48 -13.38 -2.02
C THR A 45 -3.04 -11.95 -1.98
N THR A 46 -2.25 -10.99 -1.53
CA THR A 46 -2.64 -9.58 -1.50
C THR A 46 -2.89 -9.01 -2.90
N LEU A 47 -2.00 -9.28 -3.86
CA LEU A 47 -2.17 -8.81 -5.25
C LEU A 47 -3.40 -9.42 -5.91
N ALA A 48 -3.64 -10.72 -5.71
CA ALA A 48 -4.84 -11.40 -6.17
C ALA A 48 -6.10 -10.80 -5.53
N TYR A 49 -6.05 -10.48 -4.24
CA TYR A 49 -7.14 -9.81 -3.54
C TYR A 49 -7.39 -8.39 -4.06
N ILE A 50 -6.35 -7.63 -4.39
CA ILE A 50 -6.49 -6.29 -5.02
C ILE A 50 -7.26 -6.42 -6.34
N LEU A 51 -6.88 -7.37 -7.19
CA LEU A 51 -7.56 -7.63 -8.45
C LEU A 51 -9.01 -8.08 -8.28
N ALA A 52 -9.28 -8.99 -7.35
CA ALA A 52 -10.63 -9.54 -7.12
C ALA A 52 -11.63 -8.48 -6.63
N THR A 53 -11.15 -7.44 -5.94
CA THR A 53 -11.99 -6.35 -5.41
C THR A 53 -11.87 -5.04 -6.19
N HIS A 54 -11.24 -5.09 -7.37
CA HIS A 54 -10.94 -3.89 -8.14
C HIS A 54 -12.21 -3.09 -8.47
N ASP A 55 -13.29 -3.76 -8.85
CA ASP A 55 -14.53 -3.10 -9.26
C ASP A 55 -15.16 -2.32 -8.10
N ALA A 56 -15.12 -2.86 -6.87
CA ALA A 56 -15.56 -2.14 -5.68
C ALA A 56 -14.65 -0.93 -5.34
N ALA A 57 -13.35 -1.02 -5.65
CA ALA A 57 -12.42 0.09 -5.47
C ALA A 57 -12.67 1.22 -6.48
N VAL A 58 -13.05 0.85 -7.71
CA VAL A 58 -13.54 1.75 -8.75
C VAL A 58 -14.80 2.44 -8.26
N ASP A 59 -15.83 1.71 -7.83
CA ASP A 59 -17.06 2.32 -7.32
C ASP A 59 -16.79 3.32 -6.18
N TYR A 60 -15.86 2.98 -5.27
CA TYR A 60 -15.37 3.89 -4.24
C TYR A 60 -14.71 5.14 -4.82
N HIS A 61 -13.83 5.02 -5.80
CA HIS A 61 -13.17 6.18 -6.42
C HIS A 61 -14.18 7.11 -7.10
N TRP A 62 -15.16 6.57 -7.84
CA TRP A 62 -16.13 7.40 -8.58
C TRP A 62 -17.12 8.14 -7.68
N ALA A 63 -17.32 7.70 -6.44
CA ALA A 63 -18.16 8.41 -5.48
C ALA A 63 -17.63 9.82 -5.15
N GLU A 64 -16.30 9.99 -5.05
CA GLU A 64 -15.67 11.29 -4.82
C GLU A 64 -14.23 11.33 -5.39
N TRP A 65 -14.12 11.26 -6.71
CA TRP A 65 -12.86 11.08 -7.44
C TRP A 65 -11.78 12.13 -7.16
N ILE A 66 -12.17 13.31 -6.66
CA ILE A 66 -11.24 14.40 -6.28
C ILE A 66 -10.32 13.96 -5.14
N HIS A 67 -10.86 13.20 -4.18
CA HIS A 67 -10.18 12.85 -2.95
C HIS A 67 -10.09 11.36 -2.68
N GLN A 68 -10.88 10.53 -3.37
CA GLN A 68 -10.85 9.08 -3.20
C GLN A 68 -9.96 8.43 -4.27
N SER A 69 -9.26 7.37 -3.91
CA SER A 69 -8.41 6.61 -4.83
C SER A 69 -8.76 5.12 -4.78
N ALA A 70 -8.95 4.53 -5.96
CA ALA A 70 -9.12 3.09 -6.15
C ALA A 70 -7.81 2.32 -5.95
N ALA A 71 -6.68 3.02 -6.06
CA ALA A 71 -5.37 2.43 -5.89
C ALA A 71 -5.20 1.88 -4.47
N THR A 72 -4.50 0.76 -4.36
CA THR A 72 -4.08 0.20 -3.07
C THR A 72 -2.74 0.79 -2.66
N LEU A 73 -2.69 1.44 -1.50
CA LEU A 73 -1.45 1.94 -0.92
C LEU A 73 -0.75 0.82 -0.15
N VAL A 74 0.39 0.36 -0.66
CA VAL A 74 1.24 -0.63 0.03
C VAL A 74 2.40 0.10 0.69
N ILE A 75 2.46 -0.03 2.01
CA ILE A 75 3.49 0.54 2.87
C ILE A 75 4.42 -0.59 3.26
N CYS A 76 5.69 -0.50 2.88
CA CYS A 76 6.66 -1.56 3.13
C CYS A 76 8.02 -1.01 3.57
N PRO A 77 8.86 -1.83 4.23
CA PRO A 77 10.26 -1.49 4.43
C PRO A 77 10.96 -1.28 3.08
N LEU A 78 11.95 -0.37 3.04
CA LEU A 78 12.70 -0.10 1.79
C LEU A 78 13.32 -1.37 1.20
N ALA A 79 13.78 -2.28 2.07
CA ALA A 79 14.38 -3.55 1.67
C ALA A 79 13.40 -4.51 0.95
N THR A 80 12.09 -4.38 1.16
CA THR A 80 11.10 -5.25 0.50
C THR A 80 10.40 -4.59 -0.68
N LEU A 81 10.62 -3.30 -0.92
CA LEU A 81 10.00 -2.57 -2.03
C LEU A 81 10.36 -3.20 -3.39
N SER A 82 11.64 -3.46 -3.64
CA SER A 82 12.08 -4.13 -4.88
C SER A 82 11.53 -5.55 -5.01
N ASN A 83 11.30 -6.24 -3.89
CA ASN A 83 10.69 -7.57 -3.89
C ASN A 83 9.21 -7.52 -4.31
N TRP A 84 8.47 -6.47 -3.94
CA TRP A 84 7.11 -6.24 -4.43
C TRP A 84 7.10 -6.05 -5.95
N GLU A 85 7.96 -5.19 -6.48
CA GLU A 85 8.08 -4.98 -7.92
C GLU A 85 8.45 -6.27 -8.67
N ALA A 86 9.42 -7.02 -8.16
CA ALA A 86 9.86 -8.28 -8.76
C ALA A 86 8.73 -9.31 -8.81
N LYS A 87 7.93 -9.43 -7.74
CA LYS A 87 6.78 -10.34 -7.72
C LYS A 87 5.68 -9.93 -8.69
N ILE A 88 5.42 -8.62 -8.83
CA ILE A 88 4.46 -8.12 -9.82
C ILE A 88 4.95 -8.50 -11.23
N LYS A 89 6.21 -8.20 -11.57
CA LYS A 89 6.80 -8.48 -12.88
C LYS A 89 6.93 -9.96 -13.20
N LEU A 90 7.19 -10.80 -12.20
CA LEU A 90 7.41 -12.24 -12.38
C LEU A 90 6.10 -13.00 -12.56
N HIS A 91 5.04 -12.62 -11.84
CA HIS A 91 3.81 -13.41 -11.78
C HIS A 91 2.65 -12.83 -12.59
N PHE A 92 2.74 -11.58 -13.05
CA PHE A 92 1.67 -10.94 -13.81
C PHE A 92 2.20 -10.45 -15.16
N GLU A 93 1.35 -10.55 -16.20
CA GLU A 93 1.64 -9.95 -17.49
C GLU A 93 1.76 -8.43 -17.37
N ALA A 94 2.55 -7.84 -18.27
CA ALA A 94 2.70 -6.39 -18.34
C ALA A 94 1.34 -5.67 -18.34
N ASN A 95 1.23 -4.60 -17.57
CA ASN A 95 0.02 -3.79 -17.39
C ASN A 95 -1.20 -4.49 -16.76
N THR A 96 -1.09 -5.75 -16.29
CA THR A 96 -2.17 -6.39 -15.51
C THR A 96 -2.33 -5.74 -14.14
N ILE A 97 -1.21 -5.41 -13.50
CA ILE A 97 -1.17 -4.63 -12.27
C ILE A 97 -0.30 -3.40 -12.52
N PRO A 98 -0.86 -2.32 -13.08
CA PRO A 98 -0.13 -1.06 -13.18
C PRO A 98 0.19 -0.60 -11.76
N TYR A 99 1.45 -0.25 -11.54
CA TYR A 99 1.94 0.13 -10.22
C TYR A 99 2.88 1.35 -10.33
N LEU A 100 2.97 2.10 -9.23
CA LEU A 100 3.84 3.27 -9.11
C LEU A 100 4.66 3.18 -7.81
N VAL A 101 5.92 3.58 -7.87
CA VAL A 101 6.81 3.65 -6.71
C VAL A 101 6.92 5.09 -6.21
N PHE A 102 6.32 5.37 -5.06
CA PHE A 102 6.40 6.65 -4.37
C PHE A 102 7.54 6.64 -3.35
N HIS A 103 8.77 6.82 -3.83
CA HIS A 103 9.96 6.86 -2.98
C HIS A 103 11.09 7.72 -3.59
N GLY A 104 11.96 8.26 -2.75
CA GLY A 104 13.16 8.99 -3.18
C GLY A 104 12.84 10.22 -4.04
N GLN A 105 13.67 10.50 -5.05
CA GLN A 105 13.47 11.62 -5.97
C GLN A 105 12.27 11.41 -6.93
N LEU A 106 11.92 10.15 -7.23
CA LEU A 106 10.82 9.80 -8.14
C LEU A 106 9.47 10.34 -7.66
N ARG A 107 9.31 10.54 -6.34
CA ARG A 107 8.09 11.11 -5.74
C ARG A 107 7.78 12.53 -6.22
N GLN A 108 8.79 13.32 -6.61
CA GLN A 108 8.58 14.71 -7.05
C GLN A 108 7.86 14.79 -8.41
N GLN A 109 7.87 13.69 -9.16
CA GLN A 109 7.20 13.56 -10.46
C GLN A 109 5.82 12.90 -10.32
N CYS A 110 5.48 12.42 -9.13
CA CYS A 110 4.23 11.74 -8.86
C CYS A 110 3.16 12.77 -8.47
N SER A 111 2.29 13.11 -9.41
CA SER A 111 1.10 13.90 -9.12
C SER A 111 0.00 13.03 -8.51
N ARG A 112 -1.05 13.66 -7.98
CA ARG A 112 -2.25 12.96 -7.52
C ARG A 112 -2.83 12.06 -8.61
N GLU A 113 -2.91 12.58 -9.82
CA GLU A 113 -3.50 11.92 -10.98
C GLU A 113 -2.69 10.68 -11.37
N HIS A 114 -1.35 10.74 -11.29
CA HIS A 114 -0.48 9.58 -11.50
C HIS A 114 -0.72 8.47 -10.47
N LEU A 115 -1.05 8.83 -9.23
CA LEU A 115 -1.30 7.85 -8.17
C LEU A 115 -2.70 7.24 -8.26
N GLN A 116 -3.66 7.97 -8.81
CA GLN A 116 -5.02 7.48 -9.05
C GLN A 116 -5.13 6.63 -10.33
N SER A 117 -4.19 6.74 -11.26
CA SER A 117 -4.21 6.00 -12.53
C SER A 117 -3.66 4.57 -12.45
N VAL A 118 -3.15 4.15 -11.30
CA VAL A 118 -2.54 2.83 -11.08
C VAL A 118 -3.34 1.98 -10.09
N LEU A 119 -3.13 0.67 -10.09
CA LEU A 119 -3.76 -0.24 -9.12
C LEU A 119 -3.02 -0.29 -7.79
N VAL A 120 -1.70 -0.12 -7.82
CA VAL A 120 -0.84 -0.28 -6.64
C VAL A 120 0.13 0.89 -6.54
N VAL A 121 0.16 1.53 -5.37
CA VAL A 121 1.18 2.52 -5.01
C VAL A 121 2.07 1.92 -3.95
N LEU A 122 3.35 1.72 -4.28
CA LEU A 122 4.37 1.23 -3.36
C LEU A 122 5.06 2.41 -2.68
N THR A 123 5.03 2.46 -1.36
CA THR A 123 5.69 3.50 -0.55
C THR A 123 6.38 2.89 0.65
N THR A 124 7.19 3.69 1.35
CA THR A 124 7.88 3.29 2.58
C THR A 124 7.38 4.02 3.81
N TYR A 125 7.53 3.42 4.99
CA TYR A 125 7.10 4.03 6.25
C TYR A 125 7.66 5.45 6.47
N LYS A 126 8.89 5.72 6.00
CA LYS A 126 9.52 7.04 6.07
C LYS A 126 8.71 8.11 5.32
N MET A 127 8.10 7.75 4.18
CA MET A 127 7.33 8.65 3.31
C MET A 127 5.97 9.07 3.90
N ILE A 128 5.55 8.41 4.97
CA ILE A 128 4.32 8.71 5.69
C ILE A 128 4.62 9.63 6.88
N SER A 129 5.73 9.38 7.58
CA SER A 129 6.08 10.07 8.84
C SER A 129 6.82 11.40 8.71
N GLU A 130 7.17 11.85 7.50
CA GLU A 130 8.05 13.01 7.28
C GLU A 130 7.39 14.39 7.60
N SER A 131 6.26 14.40 8.31
CA SER A 131 5.48 15.61 8.67
C SER A 131 5.84 16.27 10.02
N ALA A 132 6.85 15.79 10.77
CA ALA A 132 7.07 16.27 12.16
C ALA A 132 8.39 17.01 12.46
N ASN A 133 9.38 17.03 11.57
CA ASN A 133 10.66 17.70 11.85
C ASN A 133 10.86 18.88 10.91
N GLY A 134 10.63 20.09 11.42
CA GLY A 134 10.68 21.38 10.72
C GLY A 134 12.06 21.80 10.21
N SER A 135 12.73 20.97 9.41
CA SER A 135 13.95 21.36 8.71
C SER A 135 14.10 20.59 7.38
N GLN A 136 13.15 20.82 6.48
CA GLN A 136 13.38 21.00 5.04
C GLN A 136 12.03 21.23 4.35
N THR A 137 11.92 22.42 3.80
CA THR A 137 10.86 22.93 2.94
C THR A 137 10.60 21.99 1.74
N SER A 138 9.32 21.79 1.41
CA SER A 138 8.84 21.32 0.08
C SER A 138 8.98 19.83 -0.27
N GLN A 139 8.84 18.89 0.67
CA GLN A 139 8.83 17.46 0.35
C GLN A 139 7.39 16.91 0.32
N LEU A 140 6.94 16.39 -0.84
CA LEU A 140 5.65 15.72 -0.98
C LEU A 140 5.61 14.44 -0.14
N THR A 141 4.74 14.42 0.87
CA THR A 141 4.40 13.22 1.63
C THR A 141 3.11 12.60 1.08
N ILE A 142 2.88 11.32 1.36
CA ILE A 142 1.60 10.68 0.98
C ILE A 142 0.42 11.44 1.62
N GLU A 143 0.59 11.94 2.85
CA GLU A 143 -0.42 12.73 3.57
C GLU A 143 -0.69 14.09 2.91
N SER A 144 0.34 14.74 2.35
CA SER A 144 0.21 16.03 1.66
C SER A 144 -0.66 15.98 0.39
N LEU A 145 -0.96 14.79 -0.12
CA LEU A 145 -1.78 14.60 -1.32
C LEU A 145 -3.28 14.68 -1.04
N HIS A 146 -3.71 14.68 0.23
CA HIS A 146 -5.12 14.69 0.64
C HIS A 146 -5.98 13.62 -0.09
N LEU A 147 -5.40 12.43 -0.25
CA LEU A 147 -6.06 11.27 -0.86
C LEU A 147 -6.53 10.28 0.22
N ARG A 148 -7.77 9.82 0.09
CA ARG A 148 -8.37 8.71 0.82
C ARG A 148 -8.28 7.45 -0.03
N TRP A 149 -7.59 6.47 0.50
CA TRP A 149 -7.33 5.21 -0.19
C TRP A 149 -8.44 4.21 0.11
N PHE A 150 -8.93 3.52 -0.91
CA PHE A 150 -9.84 2.38 -0.72
C PHE A 150 -9.21 1.30 0.17
N ARG A 151 -7.90 1.10 0.05
CA ARG A 151 -7.15 0.09 0.78
C ARG A 151 -5.75 0.55 1.13
N ILE A 152 -5.33 0.22 2.35
CA ILE A 152 -3.96 0.35 2.83
C ILE A 152 -3.47 -1.03 3.27
N VAL A 153 -2.31 -1.44 2.76
CA VAL A 153 -1.62 -2.68 3.13
C VAL A 153 -0.32 -2.31 3.83
N MET A 154 -0.11 -2.81 5.05
CA MET A 154 1.12 -2.63 5.81
C MET A 154 1.92 -3.93 5.81
N ASP A 155 3.02 -3.95 5.07
CA ASP A 155 3.98 -5.04 5.07
C ASP A 155 4.89 -4.94 6.30
N GLU A 156 5.20 -6.08 6.92
CA GLU A 156 5.98 -6.15 8.17
C GLU A 156 5.47 -5.18 9.26
N ALA A 157 4.16 -5.19 9.51
CA ALA A 157 3.48 -4.25 10.43
C ALA A 157 4.05 -4.23 11.87
N GLN A 158 4.80 -5.25 12.28
CA GLN A 158 5.59 -5.22 13.51
C GLN A 158 6.56 -4.03 13.59
N GLN A 159 7.08 -3.57 12.44
CA GLN A 159 7.96 -2.41 12.39
C GLN A 159 7.24 -1.12 12.75
N VAL A 160 5.91 -1.05 12.63
CA VAL A 160 5.12 0.13 13.04
C VAL A 160 5.30 0.41 14.53
N LYS A 161 5.40 -0.63 15.38
CA LYS A 161 5.68 -0.45 16.82
C LYS A 161 7.06 0.16 17.04
N THR A 162 8.07 -0.27 16.28
CA THR A 162 9.43 0.30 16.33
C THR A 162 9.46 1.73 15.82
N PHE A 163 8.75 2.05 14.73
CA PHE A 163 8.67 3.42 14.18
C PHE A 163 7.94 4.40 15.10
N LEU A 164 6.84 3.98 15.75
CA LEU A 164 6.13 4.79 16.77
C LEU A 164 6.93 4.89 18.09
N CYS A 165 7.70 3.86 18.45
CA CYS A 165 8.58 3.91 19.63
C CYS A 165 9.80 4.82 19.40
N PHE A 166 10.41 4.82 18.21
CA PHE A 166 11.53 5.69 17.88
C PHE A 166 11.14 7.18 17.82
N SER A 167 9.92 7.52 17.37
CA SER A 167 9.40 8.89 17.46
C SER A 167 9.08 9.28 18.91
N SER A 168 8.70 8.32 19.77
CA SER A 168 8.54 8.53 21.21
C SER A 168 9.87 8.72 21.96
N GLN A 169 10.94 7.99 21.57
CA GLN A 169 12.26 8.14 22.18
C GLN A 169 13.01 9.39 21.71
N ARG A 170 12.85 9.83 20.44
CA ARG A 170 13.43 11.11 19.99
C ARG A 170 12.85 12.33 20.71
N LYS A 171 11.59 12.27 21.19
CA LYS A 171 11.02 13.33 22.06
C LYS A 171 11.59 13.34 23.49
N LYS A 172 12.36 12.32 23.90
CA LYS A 172 12.98 12.25 25.25
C LYS A 172 14.43 12.71 25.29
N THR A 173 15.07 13.01 24.17
CA THR A 173 16.49 13.42 24.14
C THR A 173 16.73 14.93 23.97
N ASP A 174 15.69 15.76 23.90
CA ASP A 174 15.82 17.23 23.78
C ASP A 174 15.66 17.98 25.11
N VAL A 175 16.02 17.37 26.24
CA VAL A 175 16.23 18.15 27.49
C VAL A 175 17.72 18.47 27.57
N CYS A 176 18.09 19.64 27.05
CA CYS A 176 19.38 20.26 27.35
C CYS A 176 19.51 20.42 28.88
N PRO A 177 20.61 19.96 29.50
CA PRO A 177 20.97 20.43 30.83
C PRO A 177 21.55 21.83 30.67
N LEU A 178 20.77 22.86 30.97
CA LEU A 178 21.34 24.17 31.26
C LEU A 178 21.67 24.23 32.75
N ALA A 179 22.84 24.81 32.99
CA ALA A 179 23.55 24.98 34.26
C ALA A 179 22.72 25.56 35.40
#